data_AF-A0A5C7NZJ5-F1
#
_entry.id   AF-A0A5C7NZJ5-F1
#
_cell.length_a   1.000
_cell.length_b   1.000
_cell.length_c   1.000
_cell.angle_alpha   90.00
_cell.angle_beta   90.00
_cell.angle_gamma   90.00
#
_symmetry.space_group_name_H-M   'P 1'
#
loop_
_entity.id
_entity.type
_entity.pdbx_description
1 polymer ?
#
loop_
_entity_poly.entity_id
_entity_poly.type
_entity_poly.pdbx_seq_one_letter_code
_entity_poly.pdbx_strand_id
1 'polypeptide(L)'
;MKRLTVEEQWENCEASYQKLASDEAENYPVLDGLKTAWAELESQYNYPNGKPLFERGHALQKIASTPLAALFYFVDSGFYPPPELLLALCETYEHYMAANGEISLEEAFFGPPIPKAGNQARRKNALLIKFSKSLDMARLLKEGKTKMQAAEILAEKYGGTPESIARTTGRIVIRKPEK
;
A
#
# COMPACT_ATOMS: atom_id res chain seq x y z
N MET A 1 -13.65 22.65 -0.02
CA MET A 1 -12.26 22.46 -0.52
C MET A 1 -12.19 21.20 -1.36
N LYS A 2 -11.34 21.11 -2.40
CA LYS A 2 -11.20 19.86 -3.19
C LYS A 2 -10.49 18.79 -2.35
N ARG A 3 -10.99 17.56 -2.38
CA ARG A 3 -10.42 16.41 -1.68
C ARG A 3 -9.27 15.83 -2.49
N LEU A 4 -8.16 15.49 -1.84
CA LEU A 4 -7.04 14.78 -2.49
C LEU A 4 -7.37 13.29 -2.63
N THR A 5 -7.30 12.79 -3.85
CA THR A 5 -7.32 11.37 -4.17
C THR A 5 -5.97 10.73 -3.87
N VAL A 6 -5.92 9.40 -3.77
CA VAL A 6 -4.65 8.66 -3.58
C VAL A 6 -3.67 8.93 -4.73
N GLU A 7 -4.18 9.07 -5.96
CA GLU A 7 -3.32 9.41 -7.11
C GLU A 7 -2.73 10.81 -6.96
N GLU A 8 -3.54 11.81 -6.59
CA GLU A 8 -3.05 13.17 -6.34
C GLU A 8 -2.02 13.21 -5.21
N GLN A 9 -2.12 12.33 -4.20
CA GLN A 9 -1.08 12.23 -3.17
C GLN A 9 0.25 11.68 -3.73
N TRP A 10 0.20 10.76 -4.71
CA TRP A 10 1.41 10.31 -5.42
C TRP A 10 1.96 11.38 -6.35
N GLU A 11 1.10 12.14 -7.02
CA GLU A 11 1.49 13.30 -7.82
C GLU A 11 2.18 14.36 -6.95
N ASN A 12 1.70 14.60 -5.73
CA ASN A 12 2.33 15.51 -4.77
C ASN A 12 3.71 14.99 -4.32
N CYS A 13 3.85 13.68 -4.14
CA CYS A 13 5.14 13.05 -3.86
C CYS A 13 6.12 13.25 -5.03
N GLU A 14 5.66 13.10 -6.27
CA GLU A 14 6.48 13.37 -7.46
C GLU A 14 6.86 14.85 -7.58
N ALA A 15 5.90 15.75 -7.37
CA ALA A 15 6.16 17.19 -7.40
C ALA A 15 7.20 17.60 -6.34
N SER A 16 7.09 17.05 -5.12
CA SER A 16 8.07 17.25 -4.05
C SER A 16 9.44 16.70 -4.42
N TYR A 17 9.50 15.52 -5.06
CA TYR A 17 10.74 14.94 -5.56
C TYR A 17 11.40 15.84 -6.61
N GLN A 18 10.65 16.28 -7.62
CA GLN A 18 11.16 17.16 -8.67
C GLN A 18 11.65 18.49 -8.10
N LYS A 19 10.93 19.05 -7.11
CA LYS A 19 11.33 20.28 -6.42
C LYS A 19 12.62 20.11 -5.61
N LEU A 20 12.83 18.95 -4.98
CA LEU A 20 14.08 18.64 -4.26
C LEU A 20 15.24 18.35 -5.22
N ALA A 21 14.94 17.85 -6.42
CA ALA A 21 15.93 17.56 -7.45
C ALA A 21 16.37 18.83 -8.21
N SER A 22 15.51 19.86 -8.30
CA SER A 22 15.81 21.10 -8.99
C SER A 22 16.70 22.03 -8.18
N ASP A 23 17.35 22.97 -8.89
CA ASP A 23 18.11 24.07 -8.28
C ASP A 23 17.20 25.04 -7.50
N GLU A 24 15.87 24.93 -7.66
CA GLU A 24 14.92 25.73 -6.88
C GLU A 24 14.95 25.37 -5.39
N ALA A 25 15.38 24.15 -5.02
CA ALA A 25 15.57 23.78 -3.63
C ALA A 25 16.58 24.69 -2.91
N GLU A 26 17.61 25.19 -3.63
CA GLU A 26 18.65 26.05 -3.08
C GLU A 26 18.11 27.43 -2.65
N ASN A 27 16.97 27.84 -3.23
CA ASN A 27 16.28 29.07 -2.84
C ASN A 27 15.45 28.92 -1.55
N TYR A 28 15.32 27.70 -1.02
CA TYR A 28 14.57 27.40 0.21
C TYR A 28 15.47 26.62 1.18
N PRO A 29 16.04 27.27 2.22
CA PRO A 29 17.00 26.63 3.14
C PRO A 29 16.54 25.31 3.76
N VAL A 30 15.22 25.15 3.98
CA VAL A 30 14.63 23.91 4.53
C VAL A 30 14.68 22.77 3.51
N LEU A 31 14.43 23.04 2.23
CA LEU A 31 14.43 22.02 1.18
C LEU A 31 15.86 21.61 0.82
N ASP A 32 16.78 22.57 0.79
CA ASP A 32 18.21 22.29 0.63
C ASP A 32 18.74 21.39 1.76
N GLY A 33 18.39 21.70 3.01
CA GLY A 33 18.74 20.86 4.15
C GLY A 33 18.20 19.42 4.04
N LEU A 34 16.97 19.23 3.55
CA LEU A 34 16.41 17.90 3.30
C LEU A 34 17.14 17.16 2.17
N LYS A 35 17.52 17.86 1.10
CA LYS A 35 18.29 17.31 -0.01
C LYS A 35 19.67 16.83 0.46
N THR A 36 20.40 17.65 1.23
CA THR A 36 21.70 17.29 1.79
C THR A 36 21.60 16.12 2.77
N ALA A 37 20.64 16.18 3.71
CA ALA A 37 20.45 15.13 4.69
C ALA A 37 20.10 13.78 4.04
N TRP A 38 19.25 13.80 3.01
CA TRP A 38 18.94 12.60 2.26
C TRP A 38 20.17 12.05 1.51
N ALA A 39 20.95 12.90 0.84
CA ALA A 39 22.15 12.46 0.11
C ALA A 39 23.17 11.78 1.03
N GLU A 40 23.38 12.32 2.23
CA GLU A 40 24.24 11.72 3.26
C GLU A 40 23.72 10.34 3.67
N LEU A 41 22.43 10.26 3.99
CA LEU A 41 21.80 9.01 4.42
C LEU A 41 21.74 7.95 3.32
N GLU A 42 21.48 8.35 2.08
CA GLU A 42 21.47 7.46 0.93
C GLU A 42 22.86 6.87 0.68
N SER A 43 23.92 7.65 0.89
CA SER A 43 25.31 7.18 0.78
C SER A 43 25.66 6.05 1.76
N GLN A 44 24.94 5.97 2.88
CA GLN A 44 25.10 4.93 3.89
C GLN A 44 24.31 3.66 3.54
N TYR A 45 23.36 3.73 2.60
CA TYR A 45 22.64 2.58 2.11
C TYR A 45 23.50 1.77 1.14
N ASN A 46 23.61 0.47 1.40
CA ASN A 46 24.39 -0.41 0.56
C ASN A 46 23.67 -0.62 -0.79
N TYR A 47 24.17 0.00 -1.85
CA TYR A 47 23.61 -0.07 -3.20
C TYR A 47 24.01 -1.38 -3.90
N PRO A 48 23.09 -2.35 -4.08
CA PRO A 48 23.40 -3.54 -4.84
C PRO A 48 23.66 -3.13 -6.30
N ASN A 49 24.85 -3.42 -6.83
CA ASN A 49 25.25 -3.09 -8.20
C ASN A 49 25.27 -1.59 -8.51
N GLY A 50 25.51 -0.74 -7.51
CA GLY A 50 25.63 0.72 -7.69
C GLY A 50 24.32 1.43 -8.04
N LYS A 51 23.17 0.79 -7.79
CA LYS A 51 21.84 1.39 -7.99
C LYS A 51 21.17 1.71 -6.66
N PRO A 52 20.40 2.83 -6.58
CA PRO A 52 19.53 3.11 -5.46
C PRO A 52 18.72 1.89 -5.02
N LEU A 53 18.72 1.63 -3.71
CA LEU A 53 17.95 0.53 -3.13
C LEU A 53 16.44 0.71 -3.38
N PHE A 54 16.00 1.97 -3.47
CA PHE A 54 14.62 2.35 -3.73
C PHE A 54 14.56 3.35 -4.88
N GLU A 55 13.57 3.17 -5.75
CA GLU A 55 13.15 4.23 -6.67
C GLU A 55 12.38 5.31 -5.88
N ARG A 56 12.47 6.57 -6.32
CA ARG A 56 11.95 7.75 -5.62
C ARG A 56 10.78 8.41 -6.36
N GLY A 57 10.14 9.39 -5.71
CA GLY A 57 8.98 10.09 -6.29
C GLY A 57 7.78 9.16 -6.52
N HIS A 58 7.11 9.30 -7.67
CA HIS A 58 5.93 8.51 -8.05
C HIS A 58 6.21 7.01 -8.07
N ALA A 59 7.46 6.60 -8.34
CA ALA A 59 7.84 5.19 -8.40
C ALA A 59 7.67 4.43 -7.08
N LEU A 60 7.57 5.14 -5.95
CA LEU A 60 7.27 4.55 -4.64
C LEU A 60 5.91 3.82 -4.60
N GLN A 61 4.99 4.10 -5.53
CA GLN A 61 3.74 3.33 -5.66
C GLN A 61 3.97 1.84 -5.97
N LYS A 62 5.16 1.47 -6.47
CA LYS A 62 5.51 0.06 -6.76
C LYS A 62 5.65 -0.79 -5.50
N ILE A 63 6.03 -0.18 -4.38
CA ILE A 63 6.24 -0.87 -3.10
C ILE A 63 5.00 -0.82 -2.19
N ALA A 64 4.10 0.16 -2.39
CA ALA A 64 2.91 0.32 -1.56
C ALA A 64 1.74 0.97 -2.29
N SER A 65 0.52 0.64 -1.89
CA SER A 65 -0.71 1.13 -2.53
C SER A 65 -1.08 2.58 -2.22
N THR A 66 -0.53 3.17 -1.15
CA THR A 66 -0.76 4.56 -0.76
C THR A 66 0.52 5.14 -0.17
N PRO A 67 0.72 6.48 -0.18
CA PRO A 67 1.89 7.11 0.45
C PRO A 67 2.03 6.73 1.93
N LEU A 68 0.91 6.69 2.68
CA LEU A 68 0.92 6.28 4.08
C LEU A 68 1.35 4.81 4.26
N ALA A 69 1.01 3.93 3.31
CA ALA A 69 1.49 2.55 3.34
C ALA A 69 2.98 2.45 2.99
N ALA A 70 3.51 3.32 2.12
CA ALA A 70 4.94 3.39 1.84
C ALA A 70 5.73 3.84 3.08
N LEU A 71 5.20 4.79 3.86
CA LEU A 71 5.82 5.16 5.14
C LEU A 71 6.04 3.94 6.03
N PHE A 72 5.00 3.13 6.23
CA PHE A 72 5.11 1.91 7.04
C PHE A 72 6.06 0.89 6.42
N TYR A 73 6.09 0.75 5.09
CA TYR A 73 7.06 -0.12 4.44
C TYR A 73 8.51 0.26 4.77
N PHE A 74 8.86 1.55 4.74
CA PHE A 74 10.20 2.02 5.10
C PHE A 74 10.53 1.71 6.57
N VAL A 75 9.61 2.04 7.48
CA VAL A 75 9.76 1.77 8.92
C VAL A 75 9.93 0.28 9.20
N ASP A 76 9.05 -0.56 8.65
CA ASP A 76 9.08 -2.02 8.83
C ASP A 76 10.35 -2.65 8.23
N SER A 77 10.91 -2.02 7.19
CA SER A 77 12.14 -2.47 6.53
C SER A 77 13.42 -1.92 7.19
N GLY A 78 13.31 -1.07 8.21
CA GLY A 78 14.46 -0.48 8.90
C GLY A 78 15.14 0.66 8.13
N PHE A 79 14.45 1.30 7.19
CA PHE A 79 14.95 2.41 6.40
C PHE A 79 14.22 3.70 6.75
N TYR A 80 14.93 4.83 6.67
CA TYR A 80 14.30 6.14 6.70
C TYR A 80 13.53 6.40 5.40
N PRO A 81 12.28 6.93 5.49
CA PRO A 81 11.51 7.30 4.32
C PRO A 81 12.14 8.48 3.57
N PRO A 82 12.00 8.55 2.23
CA PRO A 82 12.48 9.67 1.45
C PRO A 82 11.71 10.97 1.77
N PRO A 83 12.38 12.14 1.72
CA PRO A 83 11.79 13.40 2.18
C PRO A 83 10.54 13.82 1.41
N GLU A 84 10.48 13.57 0.10
CA GLU A 84 9.29 13.84 -0.72
C GLU A 84 8.04 13.10 -0.24
N LEU A 85 8.21 11.89 0.29
CA LEU A 85 7.11 11.10 0.83
C LEU A 85 6.59 11.74 2.12
N LEU A 86 7.50 12.21 2.97
CA LEU A 86 7.14 12.92 4.20
C LEU A 86 6.42 14.24 3.90
N LEU A 87 6.91 15.00 2.91
CA LEU A 87 6.28 16.25 2.45
C LEU A 87 4.86 16.00 1.92
N ALA A 88 4.66 14.98 1.09
CA ALA A 88 3.32 14.63 0.58
C ALA A 88 2.35 14.20 1.70
N LEU A 89 2.85 13.51 2.73
CA LEU A 89 2.05 13.16 3.91
C LEU A 89 1.70 14.37 4.76
N CYS A 90 2.63 15.31 4.94
CA CYS A 90 2.37 16.59 5.60
C CYS A 90 1.29 17.37 4.85
N GLU A 91 1.40 17.49 3.54
CA GLU A 91 0.39 18.16 2.71
C GLU A 91 -0.98 17.48 2.84
N THR A 92 -1.02 16.14 2.79
CA THR A 92 -2.28 15.38 3.00
C THR A 92 -2.90 15.69 4.37
N TYR A 93 -2.07 15.80 5.41
CA TYR A 93 -2.53 16.15 6.75
C TYR A 93 -3.01 17.60 6.84
N GLU A 94 -2.34 18.55 6.21
CA GLU A 94 -2.77 19.95 6.13
C GLU A 94 -4.11 20.07 5.40
N HIS A 95 -4.30 19.33 4.31
CA HIS A 95 -5.59 19.24 3.63
C HIS A 95 -6.69 18.64 4.53
N TYR A 96 -6.37 17.65 5.35
CA TYR A 96 -7.31 17.13 6.36
C TYR A 96 -7.68 18.20 7.39
N MET A 97 -6.69 18.93 7.92
CA MET A 97 -6.92 19.98 8.93
C MET A 97 -7.73 21.14 8.35
N ALA A 98 -7.41 21.59 7.14
CA ALA A 98 -8.13 22.66 6.44
C ALA A 98 -9.57 22.28 6.07
N ALA A 99 -9.89 20.99 5.97
CA ALA A 99 -11.25 20.51 5.77
C ALA A 99 -12.14 20.64 7.02
N ASN A 100 -11.61 21.01 8.19
CA ASN A 100 -12.39 21.36 9.40
C ASN A 100 -13.50 20.36 9.77
N GLY A 101 -13.19 19.05 9.69
CA GLY A 101 -14.13 17.98 10.03
C GLY A 101 -15.08 17.54 8.90
N GLU A 102 -15.01 18.14 7.71
CA GLU A 102 -15.80 17.72 6.53
C GLU A 102 -15.41 16.34 6.00
N ILE A 103 -14.17 15.91 6.23
CA ILE A 103 -13.66 14.59 5.88
C ILE A 103 -13.02 13.92 7.10
N SER A 104 -13.06 12.59 7.13
CA SER A 104 -12.34 11.82 8.16
C SER A 104 -10.86 11.67 7.82
N LEU A 105 -10.04 11.31 8.82
CA LEU A 105 -8.63 10.99 8.59
C LEU A 105 -8.48 9.78 7.65
N GLU A 106 -9.36 8.78 7.79
CA GLU A 106 -9.36 7.65 6.85
C GLU A 106 -9.63 8.12 5.42
N GLU A 107 -10.59 9.05 5.26
CA GLU A 107 -10.93 9.59 3.95
C GLU A 107 -9.79 10.39 3.33
N ALA A 108 -9.06 11.17 4.13
CA ALA A 108 -7.90 11.92 3.66
C ALA A 108 -6.79 11.02 3.13
N PHE A 109 -6.45 9.92 3.82
CA PHE A 109 -5.30 9.07 3.45
C PHE A 109 -5.63 7.86 2.57
N PHE A 110 -6.90 7.43 2.53
CA PHE A 110 -7.31 6.23 1.80
C PHE A 110 -8.46 6.46 0.80
N GLY A 111 -8.94 7.70 0.69
CA GLY A 111 -10.05 8.06 -0.19
C GLY A 111 -11.43 7.80 0.42
N PRO A 112 -12.50 8.04 -0.35
CA PRO A 112 -13.86 8.09 0.17
C PRO A 112 -14.32 6.77 0.79
N PRO A 113 -15.19 6.81 1.82
CA PRO A 113 -15.72 5.61 2.44
C PRO A 113 -16.52 4.79 1.43
N ILE A 114 -16.26 3.47 1.42
CA ILE A 114 -16.99 2.53 0.57
C ILE A 114 -18.19 2.00 1.36
N PRO A 115 -19.45 2.23 0.92
CA PRO A 115 -20.63 1.78 1.63
C PRO A 115 -20.57 0.28 1.94
N LYS A 116 -20.88 -0.08 3.20
CA LYS A 116 -20.89 -1.46 3.72
C LYS A 116 -19.55 -2.22 3.71
N ALA A 117 -18.46 -1.61 3.25
CA ALA A 117 -17.13 -2.23 3.27
C ALA A 117 -16.42 -2.12 4.64
N GLY A 118 -16.88 -1.20 5.49
CA GLY A 118 -16.19 -0.81 6.72
C GLY A 118 -14.89 -0.05 6.45
N ASN A 119 -14.09 0.14 7.51
CA ASN A 119 -12.84 0.90 7.45
C ASN A 119 -11.71 0.17 6.71
N GLN A 120 -10.62 0.89 6.44
CA GLN A 120 -9.45 0.37 5.73
C GLN A 120 -8.88 -0.90 6.36
N ALA A 121 -8.85 -0.98 7.69
CA ALA A 121 -8.41 -2.18 8.41
C ALA A 121 -9.27 -3.40 8.08
N ARG A 122 -10.60 -3.25 8.12
CA ARG A 122 -11.54 -4.31 7.73
C ARG A 122 -11.36 -4.72 6.28
N ARG A 123 -11.18 -3.74 5.37
CA ARG A 123 -10.98 -4.00 3.94
C ARG A 123 -9.69 -4.78 3.67
N LYS A 124 -8.56 -4.38 4.28
CA LYS A 124 -7.29 -5.11 4.17
C LYS A 124 -7.39 -6.52 4.75
N ASN A 125 -8.00 -6.69 5.93
CA ASN A 125 -8.15 -8.00 6.55
C ASN A 125 -9.05 -8.93 5.70
N ALA A 126 -10.14 -8.41 5.13
CA ALA A 126 -11.00 -9.19 4.25
C ALA A 126 -10.27 -9.72 3.01
N LEU A 127 -9.36 -8.93 2.44
CA LEU A 127 -8.52 -9.35 1.31
C LEU A 127 -7.55 -10.46 1.71
N LEU A 128 -6.88 -10.34 2.87
CA LEU A 128 -5.98 -11.36 3.40
C LEU A 128 -6.72 -12.67 3.68
N ILE A 129 -7.88 -12.60 4.33
CA ILE A 129 -8.73 -13.78 4.57
C ILE A 129 -9.13 -14.44 3.25
N LYS A 130 -9.52 -13.65 2.24
CA LYS A 130 -9.89 -14.18 0.92
C LYS A 130 -8.71 -14.86 0.23
N PHE A 131 -7.51 -14.29 0.31
CA PHE A 131 -6.30 -14.88 -0.23
C PHE A 131 -5.94 -16.18 0.49
N SER A 132 -5.94 -16.17 1.82
CA SER A 132 -5.66 -17.34 2.64
C SER A 132 -6.64 -18.49 2.38
N LYS A 133 -7.95 -18.20 2.31
CA LYS A 133 -8.97 -19.15 1.86
C LYS A 133 -8.66 -19.75 0.50
N SER A 134 -8.20 -18.94 -0.45
CA SER A 134 -7.88 -19.40 -1.80
C SER A 134 -6.68 -20.33 -1.84
N LEU A 135 -5.63 -20.03 -1.08
CA LEU A 135 -4.47 -20.91 -0.93
C LEU A 135 -4.83 -22.22 -0.24
N ASP A 136 -5.59 -22.16 0.86
CA ASP A 136 -6.00 -23.36 1.59
C ASP A 136 -6.91 -24.25 0.73
N MET A 137 -7.85 -23.66 -0.03
CA MET A 137 -8.68 -24.40 -1.00
C MET A 137 -7.82 -25.09 -2.04
N ALA A 138 -6.86 -24.38 -2.65
CA ALA A 138 -5.95 -24.97 -3.64
C ALA A 138 -5.15 -26.13 -3.05
N ARG A 139 -4.67 -26.00 -1.81
CA ARG A 139 -3.96 -27.05 -1.09
C ARG A 139 -4.85 -28.29 -0.84
N LEU A 140 -6.06 -28.09 -0.31
CA LEU A 140 -7.00 -29.19 -0.01
C LEU A 140 -7.43 -29.95 -1.27
N LEU A 141 -7.65 -29.24 -2.38
CA LEU A 141 -7.93 -29.86 -3.67
C LEU A 141 -6.74 -30.71 -4.17
N LYS A 142 -5.50 -30.24 -3.95
CA LYS A 142 -4.28 -30.99 -4.29
C LYS A 142 -4.11 -32.25 -3.43
N GLU A 143 -4.60 -32.23 -2.19
CA GLU A 143 -4.66 -33.39 -1.28
C GLU A 143 -5.79 -34.38 -1.62
N GLY A 144 -6.55 -34.14 -2.70
CA GLY A 144 -7.60 -35.04 -3.19
C GLY A 144 -8.98 -34.83 -2.56
N LYS A 145 -9.18 -33.78 -1.75
CA LYS A 145 -10.51 -33.43 -1.24
C LYS A 145 -11.41 -32.95 -2.37
N THR A 146 -12.70 -33.29 -2.30
CA THR A 146 -13.68 -32.67 -3.20
C THR A 146 -13.86 -31.20 -2.82
N LYS A 147 -14.36 -30.39 -3.77
CA LYS A 147 -14.61 -28.97 -3.55
C LYS A 147 -15.53 -28.70 -2.35
N MET A 148 -16.53 -29.55 -2.12
CA MET A 148 -17.45 -29.42 -1.00
C MET A 148 -16.80 -29.80 0.34
N GLN A 149 -16.04 -30.91 0.38
CA GLN A 149 -15.28 -31.29 1.58
C GLN A 149 -14.26 -30.21 1.97
N ALA A 150 -13.56 -29.64 0.98
CA ALA A 150 -12.65 -28.53 1.22
C ALA A 150 -13.40 -27.29 1.74
N ALA A 151 -14.59 -27.00 1.21
CA ALA A 151 -15.40 -25.88 1.66
C ALA A 151 -15.95 -26.06 3.08
N GLU A 152 -16.29 -27.27 3.50
CA GLU A 152 -16.69 -27.59 4.88
C GLU A 152 -15.56 -27.32 5.87
N ILE A 153 -14.34 -27.81 5.57
CA ILE A 153 -13.14 -27.56 6.40
C ILE A 153 -12.86 -26.06 6.52
N LEU A 154 -12.99 -25.33 5.42
CA LEU A 154 -12.79 -23.88 5.41
C LEU A 154 -13.91 -23.12 6.13
N ALA A 155 -15.14 -23.63 6.13
CA ALA A 155 -16.27 -23.04 6.85
C ALA A 155 -16.06 -23.12 8.36
N GLU A 156 -15.52 -24.25 8.85
CA GLU A 156 -15.13 -24.41 10.24
C GLU A 156 -13.97 -23.45 10.61
N LYS A 157 -12.93 -23.38 9.77
CA LYS A 157 -11.74 -22.55 10.04
C LYS A 157 -12.01 -21.04 10.01
N TYR A 158 -12.81 -20.57 9.04
CA TYR A 158 -12.97 -19.14 8.77
C TYR A 158 -14.39 -18.60 9.03
N GLY A 159 -15.32 -19.46 9.44
CA GLY A 159 -16.74 -19.13 9.55
C GLY A 159 -17.45 -18.98 8.21
N GLY A 160 -18.78 -19.10 8.25
CA GLY A 160 -19.69 -19.02 7.10
C GLY A 160 -20.26 -20.38 6.71
N THR A 161 -20.94 -20.44 5.56
CA THR A 161 -21.50 -21.71 5.05
C THR A 161 -20.58 -22.33 4.00
N PRO A 162 -20.50 -23.67 3.92
CA PRO A 162 -19.72 -24.37 2.90
C PRO A 162 -20.06 -23.92 1.48
N GLU A 163 -21.34 -23.69 1.17
CA GLU A 163 -21.81 -23.28 -0.17
C GLU A 163 -21.31 -21.88 -0.54
N SER A 164 -21.23 -20.98 0.44
CA SER A 164 -20.69 -19.63 0.24
C SER A 164 -19.20 -19.68 -0.07
N ILE A 165 -18.45 -20.53 0.64
CA ILE A 165 -17.01 -20.71 0.43
C ILE A 165 -16.73 -21.40 -0.90
N ALA A 166 -17.45 -22.47 -1.24
CA ALA A 166 -17.33 -23.15 -2.53
C ALA A 166 -17.61 -22.22 -3.72
N ARG A 167 -18.47 -21.21 -3.54
CA ARG A 167 -18.78 -20.23 -4.58
C ARG A 167 -17.71 -19.16 -4.74
N THR A 168 -17.17 -18.68 -3.62
CA THR A 168 -16.24 -17.55 -3.57
C THR A 168 -14.78 -17.96 -3.76
N THR A 169 -14.46 -19.23 -3.51
CA THR A 169 -13.10 -19.78 -3.57
C THR A 169 -13.04 -20.89 -4.63
N GLY A 170 -12.15 -20.75 -5.62
CA GLY A 170 -11.96 -21.76 -6.68
C GLY A 170 -12.02 -21.28 -8.14
N ARG A 171 -11.97 -19.96 -8.41
CA ARG A 171 -11.74 -19.45 -9.78
C ARG A 171 -10.27 -19.35 -10.18
N ILE A 172 -9.35 -19.66 -9.27
CA ILE A 172 -7.93 -19.80 -9.61
C ILE A 172 -7.77 -21.20 -10.24
N VAL A 173 -8.01 -21.28 -11.54
CA VAL A 173 -7.71 -22.47 -12.34
C VAL A 173 -6.20 -22.61 -12.35
N ILE A 174 -5.68 -23.55 -11.57
CA ILE A 174 -4.32 -24.04 -11.76
C ILE A 174 -4.31 -24.68 -13.14
N ARG A 175 -3.85 -23.96 -14.17
CA ARG A 175 -3.55 -24.57 -15.47
C ARG A 175 -2.58 -25.70 -15.17
N LYS A 176 -3.00 -26.95 -15.41
CA LYS A 176 -2.07 -28.08 -15.43
C LYS A 176 -1.01 -27.75 -16.48
N PRO A 177 0.29 -27.94 -16.20
CA PRO A 177 1.29 -27.92 -17.25
C PRO A 177 0.91 -29.01 -18.26
N GLU A 178 0.75 -28.63 -19.52
CA GLU A 178 0.64 -29.58 -20.62
C GLU A 178 1.94 -30.41 -20.64
N LYS A 179 1.77 -31.73 -20.76
CA LYS A 179 2.87 -32.70 -20.82
C LYS A 179 3.54 -32.66 -22.17
#